data_AF-A0A6H0RZ38-F1
#
_entry.id   AF-A0A6H0RZ38-F1
#
_cell.length_a   1.000
_cell.length_b   1.000
_cell.length_c   1.000
_cell.angle_alpha   90.00
_cell.angle_beta   90.00
_cell.angle_gamma   90.00
#
_symmetry.space_group_name_H-M   'P 1'
#
loop_
_entity.id
_entity.type
_entity.pdbx_description
1 polymer ?
#
loop_
_entity_poly.entity_id
_entity_poly.type
_entity_poly.pdbx_seq_one_letter_code
_entity_poly.pdbx_strand_id
1 'polypeptide(L)'
;MPEQWRGDVDGHSFYFRERHDVWHIEIDLRPTLIDVLDGHNDDGRSRLRQRLIEQGEVIATGTIDAADYGSTVVQRAQFIVTTIRDHLRRKACTHHLDNLDAITAALGTTIDWCPTCGIRLPAS
;
A
#
# COMPACT_ATOMS: atom_id res chain seq x y z
N MET A 1 11.05 0.53 -19.30
CA MET A 1 11.87 0.80 -18.09
C MET A 1 10.92 0.73 -16.91
N PRO A 2 11.21 -0.04 -15.85
CA PRO A 2 10.34 -0.07 -14.67
C PRO A 2 10.29 1.33 -14.03
N GLU A 3 9.10 1.88 -13.85
CA GLU A 3 8.89 3.17 -13.20
C GLU A 3 9.03 3.02 -11.68
N GLN A 4 9.78 3.92 -11.06
CA GLN A 4 10.04 3.89 -9.62
C GLN A 4 10.08 5.31 -9.06
N TRP A 5 9.23 5.57 -8.08
CA TRP A 5 9.18 6.88 -7.41
C TRP A 5 9.32 6.72 -5.90
N ARG A 6 9.93 7.73 -5.29
CA ARG A 6 10.09 7.87 -3.84
C ARG A 6 9.74 9.30 -3.46
N GLY A 7 9.25 9.48 -2.25
CA GLY A 7 8.98 10.80 -1.67
C GLY A 7 8.20 10.68 -0.38
N ASP A 8 7.52 11.76 -0.01
CA ASP A 8 6.76 11.86 1.23
C ASP A 8 5.35 12.40 0.93
N VAL A 9 4.33 11.79 1.53
CA VAL A 9 2.94 12.23 1.47
C VAL A 9 2.41 12.33 2.89
N ASP A 10 2.00 13.53 3.28
CA ASP A 10 1.38 13.83 4.58
C ASP A 10 2.19 13.30 5.79
N GLY A 11 3.52 13.31 5.68
CA GLY A 11 4.46 12.84 6.72
C GLY A 11 4.85 11.37 6.64
N HIS A 12 4.33 10.62 5.67
CA HIS A 12 4.67 9.22 5.42
C HIS A 12 5.57 9.11 4.19
N SER A 13 6.78 8.54 4.37
CA SER A 13 7.64 8.20 3.26
C SER A 13 6.98 7.11 2.41
N PHE A 14 7.15 7.15 1.10
CA PHE A 14 6.57 6.14 0.20
C PHE A 14 7.55 5.65 -0.85
N TYR A 15 7.31 4.44 -1.33
CA TYR A 15 7.95 3.86 -2.50
C TYR A 15 6.90 3.29 -3.44
N PHE A 16 6.92 3.74 -4.69
CA PHE A 16 6.16 3.15 -5.78
C PHE A 16 7.10 2.41 -6.72
N ARG A 17 6.69 1.23 -7.17
CA ARG A 17 7.41 0.47 -8.18
C ARG A 17 6.47 -0.22 -9.14
N GLU A 18 6.63 0.06 -10.42
CA GLU A 18 6.05 -0.69 -11.53
C GLU A 18 7.10 -1.63 -12.13
N ARG A 19 6.75 -2.90 -12.34
CA ARG A 19 7.58 -3.88 -13.03
C ARG A 19 6.70 -4.94 -13.69
N HIS A 20 6.93 -5.18 -14.98
CA HIS A 20 6.18 -6.15 -15.78
C HIS A 20 4.67 -5.93 -15.67
N ASP A 21 4.24 -4.69 -15.90
CA ASP A 21 2.83 -4.27 -15.87
C ASP A 21 2.13 -4.41 -14.51
N VAL A 22 2.87 -4.82 -13.47
CA VAL A 22 2.42 -4.91 -12.08
C VAL A 22 3.06 -3.80 -11.26
N TRP A 23 2.31 -3.19 -10.36
CA TRP A 23 2.82 -2.18 -9.46
C TRP A 23 2.47 -2.46 -7.99
N HIS A 24 3.24 -1.84 -7.09
CA HIS A 24 2.92 -1.76 -5.66
C HIS A 24 3.29 -0.39 -5.09
N ILE A 25 2.63 -0.04 -3.99
CA ILE A 25 2.93 1.15 -3.17
C ILE A 25 3.23 0.69 -1.75
N GLU A 26 4.38 1.11 -1.25
CA GLU A 26 4.80 0.98 0.14
C GLU A 26 4.79 2.34 0.83
N ILE A 27 4.45 2.38 2.12
CA ILE A 27 4.60 3.57 2.99
C ILE A 27 5.40 3.26 4.26
N ASP A 28 5.85 4.29 4.96
CA ASP A 28 6.60 4.19 6.22
C ASP A 28 7.89 3.37 6.05
N LEU A 29 8.66 3.70 5.02
CA LEU A 29 9.91 3.01 4.66
C LEU A 29 10.89 3.03 5.83
N ARG A 30 11.40 1.86 6.20
CA ARG A 30 12.38 1.68 7.26
C ARG A 30 13.54 0.80 6.80
N PRO A 31 14.77 1.06 7.28
CA PRO A 31 15.90 0.18 7.03
C PRO A 31 15.63 -1.23 7.57
N THR A 32 15.75 -2.23 6.70
CA THR A 32 15.52 -3.65 6.98
C THR A 32 16.70 -4.46 6.46
N LEU A 33 17.23 -5.38 7.26
CA LEU A 33 18.27 -6.30 6.84
C LEU A 33 17.63 -7.53 6.19
N ILE A 34 18.04 -7.84 4.97
CA ILE A 34 17.65 -9.06 4.26
C ILE A 34 18.88 -9.89 3.91
N ASP A 35 18.71 -11.20 3.89
CA ASP A 35 19.71 -12.13 3.36
C ASP A 35 19.55 -12.24 1.85
N VAL A 36 20.62 -11.91 1.12
CA VAL A 36 20.68 -12.00 -0.33
C VAL A 36 21.66 -13.11 -0.70
N LEU A 37 21.27 -13.96 -1.66
CA LEU A 37 22.17 -14.96 -2.22
C LEU A 37 23.34 -14.26 -2.90
N ASP A 38 24.54 -14.47 -2.37
CA ASP A 38 25.80 -13.87 -2.79
C ASP A 38 26.69 -14.87 -3.54
N GLY A 39 26.24 -16.12 -3.67
CA GLY A 39 26.89 -17.18 -4.44
C GLY A 39 26.80 -18.53 -3.76
N HIS A 40 27.72 -19.42 -4.15
CA HIS A 40 27.96 -20.68 -3.46
C HIS A 40 29.40 -20.69 -2.95
N ASN A 41 29.61 -21.28 -1.79
CA ASN A 41 30.91 -21.63 -1.26
C ASN A 41 31.50 -22.82 -2.05
N ASP A 42 32.80 -23.06 -1.89
CA ASP A 42 33.50 -24.18 -2.52
C ASP A 42 32.96 -25.56 -2.07
N ASP A 43 32.26 -25.61 -0.92
CA ASP A 43 31.58 -26.79 -0.40
C ASP A 43 30.15 -26.98 -0.97
N GLY A 44 29.74 -26.13 -1.92
CA GLY A 44 28.43 -26.17 -2.57
C GLY A 44 27.29 -25.57 -1.74
N ARG A 45 27.56 -25.02 -0.54
CA ARG A 45 26.52 -24.32 0.24
C ARG A 45 26.29 -22.91 -0.28
N SER A 46 25.04 -22.48 -0.28
CA SER A 46 24.69 -21.11 -0.64
C SER A 46 25.29 -20.11 0.36
N ARG A 47 26.03 -19.13 -0.16
CA ARG A 47 26.53 -18.00 0.62
C ARG A 47 25.46 -16.92 0.64
N LEU A 48 25.02 -16.57 1.84
CA LEU A 48 24.10 -15.47 2.06
C LEU A 48 24.87 -14.26 2.56
N ARG A 49 24.54 -13.08 2.02
CA ARG A 49 25.06 -11.80 2.48
C ARG A 49 23.92 -10.94 2.98
N GLN A 50 24.09 -10.37 4.17
CA GLN A 50 23.17 -9.39 4.70
C GLN A 50 23.29 -8.07 3.93
N ARG A 51 22.15 -7.56 3.48
CA ARG A 51 22.02 -6.26 2.81
C ARG A 51 20.94 -5.44 3.48
N LEU A 52 21.26 -4.18 3.77
CA LEU A 52 20.27 -3.20 4.23
C LEU A 52 19.47 -2.70 3.03
N ILE A 53 18.15 -2.78 3.12
CA ILE A 53 17.19 -2.24 2.15
C ILE A 53 16.20 -1.32 2.87
N GLU A 54 15.54 -0.43 2.14
CA GLU A 54 14.38 0.30 2.65
C GLU A 54 13.11 -0.45 2.27
N GLN A 55 12.31 -0.80 3.27
CA GLN A 55 11.04 -1.51 3.07
C GLN A 55 9.97 -0.92 3.99
N GLY A 56 8.75 -0.82 3.49
CA GLY A 56 7.59 -0.29 4.20
C GLY A 56 6.40 -1.25 4.26
N GLU A 57 5.27 -0.73 4.73
CA GLU A 57 3.96 -1.39 4.65
C GLU A 57 3.45 -1.32 3.21
N VAL A 58 3.18 -2.47 2.58
CA VAL A 58 2.53 -2.50 1.27
C VAL A 58 1.05 -2.17 1.44
N ILE A 59 0.62 -1.02 0.91
CA ILE A 59 -0.77 -0.54 1.07
C ILE A 59 -1.66 -0.83 -0.13
N ALA A 60 -1.05 -1.05 -1.30
CA ALA A 60 -1.78 -1.35 -2.54
C ALA A 60 -0.89 -2.08 -3.54
N THR A 61 -1.51 -2.95 -4.33
CA THR A 61 -0.89 -3.61 -5.49
C THR A 61 -1.92 -3.66 -6.62
N GLY A 62 -1.44 -3.71 -7.87
CA GLY A 62 -2.32 -3.81 -9.02
C GLY A 62 -1.56 -3.91 -10.34
N THR A 63 -2.27 -3.74 -11.44
CA THR A 63 -1.69 -3.70 -12.78
C THR A 63 -1.85 -2.31 -13.39
N ILE A 64 -1.12 -2.03 -14.47
CA ILE A 64 -1.26 -0.77 -15.23
C ILE A 64 -2.66 -0.57 -15.83
N ASP A 65 -3.48 -1.63 -15.89
CA ASP A 65 -4.88 -1.59 -16.33
C ASP A 65 -5.84 -1.18 -15.21
N ALA A 66 -5.35 -0.94 -13.99
CA ALA A 66 -6.18 -0.47 -12.89
C ALA A 66 -6.89 0.83 -13.26
N ALA A 67 -8.15 0.95 -12.83
CA ALA A 67 -8.91 2.18 -12.97
C ALA A 67 -8.13 3.35 -12.36
N ASP A 68 -8.16 4.50 -13.03
CA ASP A 68 -7.48 5.73 -12.62
C ASP A 68 -5.95 5.67 -12.52
N TYR A 69 -5.30 4.56 -12.93
CA TYR A 69 -3.85 4.46 -12.95
C TYR A 69 -3.20 5.55 -13.80
N GLY A 70 -3.82 5.88 -14.93
CA GLY A 70 -3.46 7.02 -15.78
C GLY A 70 -2.45 6.67 -16.88
N SER A 71 -2.51 7.41 -17.98
CA SER A 71 -1.61 7.24 -19.14
C SER A 71 -0.45 8.24 -19.14
N THR A 72 -0.50 9.27 -18.30
CA THR A 72 0.52 10.30 -18.17
C THR A 72 1.20 10.25 -16.79
N VAL A 73 2.43 10.78 -16.71
CA VAL A 73 3.19 10.90 -15.45
C VAL A 73 2.40 11.68 -14.39
N VAL A 74 1.69 12.75 -14.77
CA VAL A 74 0.90 13.56 -13.82
C VAL A 74 -0.28 12.77 -13.27
N GLN A 75 -0.99 12.01 -14.11
CA GLN A 75 -2.10 11.17 -13.66
C GLN A 75 -1.61 10.06 -12.72
N ARG A 76 -0.48 9.43 -13.02
CA ARG A 76 0.12 8.42 -12.13
C ARG A 76 0.55 9.01 -10.78
N ALA A 77 1.05 10.25 -10.77
CA ALA A 77 1.38 10.95 -9.52
C ALA A 77 0.12 11.21 -8.69
N GLN A 78 -0.97 11.65 -9.32
CA GLN A 78 -2.26 11.81 -8.67
C GLN A 78 -2.81 10.48 -8.15
N PHE A 79 -2.68 9.40 -8.92
CA PHE A 79 -3.07 8.06 -8.52
C PHE A 79 -2.35 7.61 -7.24
N ILE A 80 -1.02 7.74 -7.20
CA ILE A 80 -0.22 7.33 -6.03
C ILE A 80 -0.58 8.18 -4.80
N VAL A 81 -0.62 9.51 -4.94
CA VAL A 81 -0.94 10.41 -3.82
C VAL A 81 -2.35 10.15 -3.29
N THR A 82 -3.33 9.95 -4.17
CA THR A 82 -4.72 9.64 -3.79
C THR A 82 -4.78 8.30 -3.06
N THR A 83 -4.12 7.26 -3.58
CA THR A 83 -4.07 5.94 -2.95
C THR A 83 -3.48 5.99 -1.54
N ILE A 84 -2.38 6.73 -1.36
CA ILE A 84 -1.77 6.91 -0.04
C ILE A 84 -2.71 7.65 0.90
N ARG A 85 -3.29 8.78 0.47
CA ARG A 85 -4.20 9.58 1.30
C ARG A 85 -5.44 8.83 1.70
N ASP A 86 -6.02 8.05 0.81
CA ASP A 86 -7.18 7.21 1.11
C ASP A 86 -6.83 6.11 2.11
N HIS A 87 -5.66 5.49 1.97
CA HIS A 87 -5.17 4.53 2.96
C HIS A 87 -4.99 5.19 4.34
N LEU A 88 -4.31 6.33 4.42
CA LEU A 88 -4.09 7.04 5.68
C LEU A 88 -5.41 7.47 6.33
N ARG A 89 -6.36 7.98 5.52
CA ARG A 89 -7.71 8.34 6.01
C ARG A 89 -8.45 7.14 6.57
N ARG A 90 -8.39 5.98 5.89
CA ARG A 90 -8.97 4.72 6.39
C ARG A 90 -8.35 4.31 7.72
N LYS A 91 -7.02 4.34 7.81
CA LYS A 91 -6.26 3.94 9.00
C LYS A 91 -6.56 4.83 10.21
N ALA A 92 -6.75 6.14 10.01
CA ALA A 92 -7.09 7.10 11.07
C ALA A 92 -8.61 7.20 11.37
N CYS A 93 -9.45 6.48 10.62
CA CYS A 93 -10.90 6.63 10.69
C CYS A 93 -11.45 6.08 12.01
N THR A 94 -11.91 6.97 12.88
CA THR A 94 -12.65 6.64 14.12
C THR A 94 -14.16 6.85 13.97
N HIS A 95 -14.63 7.19 12.77
CA HIS A 95 -16.02 7.55 12.53
C HIS A 95 -16.96 6.35 12.70
N HIS A 96 -17.60 6.35 13.87
CA HIS A 96 -18.89 5.76 14.21
C HIS A 96 -19.02 4.25 14.17
N LEU A 97 -18.32 3.55 15.06
CA LEU A 97 -18.90 2.33 15.63
C LEU A 97 -20.28 2.63 16.24
N ASP A 98 -20.45 3.82 16.85
CA ASP A 98 -21.66 4.19 17.61
C ASP A 98 -22.91 4.51 16.76
N ASN A 99 -22.79 4.71 15.44
CA ASN A 99 -23.96 4.96 14.56
C ASN A 99 -24.18 3.84 13.53
N LEU A 100 -23.47 2.71 13.63
CA LEU A 100 -23.65 1.60 12.70
C LEU A 100 -25.09 1.08 12.68
N ASP A 101 -25.74 1.05 13.84
CA ASP A 101 -27.14 0.64 13.97
C ASP A 101 -28.09 1.61 13.23
N ALA A 102 -27.85 2.92 13.35
CA ALA A 102 -28.67 3.93 12.68
C ALA A 102 -28.51 3.89 11.14
N ILE A 103 -27.30 3.66 10.64
CA ILE A 103 -27.03 3.56 9.20
C ILE A 103 -27.54 2.22 8.66
N THR A 104 -27.36 1.12 9.40
CA THR A 104 -27.92 -0.21 9.08
C THR A 104 -29.45 -0.14 9.02
N ALA A 105 -30.10 0.54 9.97
CA ALA A 105 -31.54 0.75 9.96
C ALA A 105 -32.02 1.58 8.76
N ALA A 106 -31.24 2.58 8.34
CA ALA A 106 -31.57 3.40 7.16
C ALA A 106 -31.37 2.66 5.83
N LEU A 107 -30.36 1.80 5.72
CA LEU A 107 -30.03 1.06 4.49
C LEU A 107 -30.73 -0.31 4.40
N GLY A 108 -31.27 -0.82 5.50
CA GLY A 108 -31.93 -2.14 5.56
C GLY A 108 -30.96 -3.32 5.38
N THR A 109 -29.66 -3.09 5.46
CA THR A 109 -28.60 -4.12 5.37
C THR A 109 -27.50 -3.80 6.36
N THR A 110 -26.91 -4.86 6.95
CA THR A 110 -25.69 -4.75 7.74
C THR A 110 -24.57 -4.22 6.86
N ILE A 111 -23.87 -3.22 7.35
CA ILE A 111 -22.75 -2.60 6.63
C ILE A 111 -21.46 -3.10 7.26
N ASP A 112 -20.66 -3.80 6.48
CA ASP A 112 -19.34 -4.30 6.88
C ASP A 112 -18.21 -3.30 6.53
N TRP A 113 -18.55 -2.06 6.18
CA TRP A 113 -17.62 -1.00 5.79
C TRP A 113 -18.09 0.40 6.25
N CYS A 114 -17.17 1.31 6.54
CA CYS A 114 -17.51 2.69 6.92
C CYS A 114 -17.85 3.53 5.68
N PRO A 115 -19.02 4.20 5.60
CA PRO A 115 -19.40 5.00 4.44
C PRO A 115 -18.53 6.25 4.22
N THR A 116 -17.87 6.76 5.26
CA THR A 116 -17.05 7.97 5.19
C THR A 116 -15.63 7.69 4.67
N CYS A 117 -15.06 6.54 5.00
CA CYS A 117 -13.65 6.24 4.71
C CYS A 117 -13.45 4.92 3.94
N GLY A 118 -14.43 4.03 3.92
CA GLY A 118 -14.38 2.74 3.20
C GLY A 118 -13.59 1.64 3.91
N ILE A 119 -13.20 1.82 5.18
CA ILE A 119 -12.54 0.75 5.94
C ILE A 119 -13.53 -0.37 6.24
N ARG A 120 -13.09 -1.63 6.19
CA ARG A 120 -13.91 -2.76 6.66
C ARG A 120 -14.03 -2.73 8.17
N LEU A 121 -15.24 -2.93 8.66
CA LEU A 121 -15.55 -2.99 10.07
C LEU A 121 -15.39 -4.43 10.57
N PRO A 122 -14.88 -4.65 11.79
CA PRO A 122 -14.82 -5.99 12.37
C PRO A 122 -16.24 -6.54 12.51
N ALA A 123 -16.43 -7.83 12.18
CA ALA A 123 -17.69 -8.51 12.43
C ALA A 123 -17.96 -8.50 13.95
N SER A 124 -19.14 -8.00 14.33
CA SER A 124 -19.62 -7.97 15.71
C SER A 124 -20.02 -9.35 16.20
#